data_AF-A0A812MMU4-F1
#
_entry.id   AF-A0A812MMU4-F1
#
_cell.length_a   1.000
_cell.length_b   1.000
_cell.length_c   1.000
_cell.angle_alpha   90.00
_cell.angle_beta   90.00
_cell.angle_gamma   90.00
#
_symmetry.space_group_name_H-M   'P 1'
#
loop_
_entity.id
_entity.type
_entity.pdbx_description
1 polymer ?
#
loop_
_entity_poly.entity_id
_entity_poly.type
_entity_poly.pdbx_seq_one_letter_code
_entity_poly.pdbx_strand_id
1 'polypeptide(L)'
;MVGKLLLLLSQLSLRHSLEIRELQSAVFRTVVISKDSPFVSEAQEATRIFTEKAKGAREQRNHKMLEDLGEPQYHSWAAMVKVAVSDGQATGEDAEVLKQHFNSVTAVSDLIDRVLIAKVKRCFDKKMNKIHFAVCPDMSPILDALLRTIGKAGGRIKRGTAPRSGNERELQDLVDKLSKIVGDV
;
A
#
# COMPACT_ATOMS: atom_id res chain seq x y z
N MET A 1 4.24 -40.39 5.13
CA MET A 1 3.25 -39.68 4.27
C MET A 1 3.01 -38.24 4.72
N VAL A 2 2.67 -37.98 5.99
CA VAL A 2 2.43 -36.62 6.53
C VAL A 2 3.64 -35.68 6.40
N GLY A 3 4.85 -36.14 6.74
CA GLY A 3 6.06 -35.31 6.62
C GLY A 3 6.35 -34.83 5.19
N LYS A 4 6.16 -35.70 4.20
CA LYS A 4 6.32 -35.36 2.78
C LYS A 4 5.25 -34.37 2.31
N LEU A 5 4.00 -34.51 2.78
CA LEU A 5 2.93 -33.56 2.49
C LEU A 5 3.21 -32.17 3.08
N LEU A 6 3.60 -32.09 4.35
CA LEU A 6 3.95 -30.83 5.02
C LEU A 6 5.13 -30.13 4.35
N LEU A 7 6.12 -30.90 3.92
CA LEU A 7 7.26 -30.37 3.17
C LEU A 7 6.82 -29.72 1.85
N LEU A 8 6.03 -30.44 1.04
CA LEU A 8 5.54 -29.93 -0.25
C LEU A 8 4.66 -28.68 -0.08
N LEU A 9 3.75 -28.67 0.90
CA LEU A 9 2.90 -27.52 1.19
C LEU A 9 3.71 -26.29 1.62
N SER A 10 4.74 -26.51 2.42
CA SER A 10 5.62 -25.42 2.90
C SER A 10 6.47 -24.85 1.75
N GLN A 11 7.03 -25.70 0.90
CA GLN A 11 7.76 -25.29 -0.30
C GLN A 11 6.88 -24.52 -1.28
N LEU A 12 5.65 -25.02 -1.53
CA LEU A 12 4.67 -24.32 -2.37
C LEU A 12 4.33 -22.94 -1.81
N SER A 13 4.13 -22.84 -0.49
CA SER A 13 3.81 -21.57 0.18
C SER A 13 4.96 -20.55 0.07
N LEU A 14 6.20 -20.99 0.22
CA LEU A 14 7.39 -20.15 0.04
C LEU A 14 7.53 -19.67 -1.41
N ARG A 15 7.27 -20.54 -2.39
CA ARG A 15 7.28 -20.19 -3.82
C ARG A 15 6.22 -19.15 -4.15
N HIS A 16 4.96 -19.38 -3.77
CA HIS A 16 3.89 -18.40 -4.01
C HIS A 16 4.18 -17.06 -3.33
N SER A 17 4.76 -17.08 -2.13
CA SER A 17 5.13 -15.85 -1.44
C SER A 17 6.19 -15.06 -2.21
N LEU A 18 7.17 -15.72 -2.84
CA LEU A 18 8.14 -15.09 -3.73
C LEU A 18 7.45 -14.46 -4.96
N GLU A 19 6.64 -15.23 -5.69
CA GLU A 19 5.93 -14.75 -6.88
C GLU A 19 5.05 -13.53 -6.56
N ILE A 20 4.35 -13.54 -5.41
CA ILE A 20 3.57 -12.39 -4.94
C ILE A 20 4.46 -11.16 -4.72
N ARG A 21 5.64 -11.30 -4.11
CA ARG A 21 6.54 -10.16 -3.90
C ARG A 21 7.08 -9.60 -5.22
N GLU A 22 7.36 -10.47 -6.18
CA GLU A 22 7.81 -10.06 -7.52
C GLU A 22 6.72 -9.27 -8.23
N LEU A 23 5.49 -9.79 -8.28
CA LEU A 23 4.33 -9.10 -8.84
C LEU A 23 4.08 -7.77 -8.13
N GLN A 24 4.11 -7.75 -6.80
CA GLN A 24 3.95 -6.51 -6.03
C GLN A 24 5.06 -5.50 -6.35
N SER A 25 6.30 -5.93 -6.59
CA SER A 25 7.38 -5.01 -6.97
C SER A 25 7.28 -4.47 -8.38
N ALA A 26 6.64 -5.22 -9.29
CA ALA A 26 6.36 -4.78 -10.65
C ALA A 26 5.21 -3.75 -10.67
N VAL A 27 4.17 -3.98 -9.85
CA VAL A 27 2.94 -3.18 -9.86
C VAL A 27 3.02 -1.97 -8.92
N PHE A 28 3.52 -2.16 -7.69
CA PHE A 28 3.45 -1.12 -6.66
C PHE A 28 4.69 -0.22 -6.66
N ARG A 29 4.44 1.09 -6.62
CA ARG A 29 5.43 2.08 -6.18
C ARG A 29 5.36 2.17 -4.66
N THR A 30 6.46 1.81 -3.99
CA THR A 30 6.50 1.74 -2.52
C THR A 30 7.37 2.85 -1.94
N VAL A 31 6.87 3.53 -0.91
CA VAL A 31 7.63 4.51 -0.11
C VAL A 31 7.65 4.09 1.34
N VAL A 32 8.80 4.18 2.00
CA VAL A 32 8.94 3.98 3.44
C VAL A 32 9.20 5.33 4.10
N ILE A 33 8.34 5.75 5.02
CA ILE A 33 8.42 7.07 5.67
C ILE A 33 8.13 6.94 7.17
N SER A 34 8.55 7.94 7.95
CA SER A 34 8.26 8.02 9.38
C SER A 34 6.77 7.87 9.64
N LYS A 35 6.41 7.13 10.70
CA LYS A 35 5.03 7.01 11.16
C LYS A 35 4.43 8.36 11.53
N ASP A 36 5.25 9.31 11.96
CA ASP A 36 4.83 10.65 12.40
C ASP A 36 4.69 11.63 11.22
N SER A 37 4.89 11.16 9.98
CA SER A 37 4.70 11.99 8.79
C SER A 37 3.23 12.37 8.59
N PRO A 38 2.92 13.62 8.23
CA PRO A 38 1.56 14.04 7.90
C PRO A 38 0.91 13.18 6.81
N PHE A 39 1.69 12.70 5.83
CA PHE A 39 1.21 11.79 4.79
C PHE A 39 0.64 10.49 5.36
N VAL A 40 1.22 9.99 6.45
CA VAL A 40 0.76 8.77 7.11
C VAL A 40 -0.45 9.04 7.97
N SER A 41 -0.38 10.06 8.85
CA SER A 41 -1.45 10.35 9.80
C SER A 41 -2.75 10.73 9.09
N GLU A 42 -2.69 11.61 8.10
CA GLU A 42 -3.88 12.05 7.35
C GLU A 42 -4.47 10.91 6.51
N ALA A 43 -3.63 10.08 5.89
CA ALA A 43 -4.10 8.91 5.14
C ALA A 43 -4.80 7.87 6.02
N GLN A 44 -4.24 7.62 7.22
CA GLN A 44 -4.83 6.70 8.19
C GLN A 44 -6.13 7.24 8.75
N GLU A 45 -6.18 8.54 9.04
CA GLU A 45 -7.37 9.20 9.54
C GLU A 45 -8.50 9.21 8.50
N ALA A 46 -8.20 9.55 7.25
CA ALA A 46 -9.17 9.47 6.15
C ALA A 46 -9.73 8.04 5.98
N THR A 47 -8.87 7.03 6.10
CA THR A 47 -9.28 5.62 6.04
C THR A 47 -10.12 5.20 7.26
N ARG A 48 -9.83 5.75 8.45
CA ARG A 48 -10.62 5.54 9.66
C ARG A 48 -12.02 6.13 9.51
N ILE A 49 -12.12 7.38 9.08
CA ILE A 49 -13.38 8.08 8.81
C ILE A 49 -14.21 7.30 7.77
N PHE A 50 -13.58 6.84 6.69
CA PHE A 50 -14.21 5.95 5.72
C PHE A 50 -14.79 4.70 6.39
N THR A 51 -14.00 4.01 7.21
CA THR A 51 -14.41 2.76 7.87
C THR A 51 -15.61 2.98 8.80
N GLU A 52 -15.65 4.09 9.52
CA GLU A 52 -16.77 4.47 10.39
C GLU A 52 -18.03 4.75 9.60
N LYS A 53 -17.93 5.53 8.51
CA LYS A 53 -19.06 5.80 7.60
C LYS A 53 -19.57 4.51 6.94
N ALA A 54 -18.67 3.67 6.45
CA ALA A 54 -19.01 2.39 5.84
C ALA A 54 -19.69 1.44 6.83
N LYS A 55 -19.24 1.43 8.09
CA LYS A 55 -19.88 0.65 9.16
C LYS A 55 -21.31 1.13 9.42
N GLY A 56 -21.51 2.44 9.58
CA GLY A 56 -22.84 3.02 9.78
C GLY A 56 -23.79 2.76 8.61
N ALA A 57 -23.31 2.89 7.37
CA ALA A 57 -24.11 2.59 6.18
C ALA A 57 -24.53 1.10 6.10
N ARG A 58 -23.66 0.17 6.51
CA ARG A 58 -23.98 -1.26 6.60
C ARG A 58 -25.04 -1.55 7.66
N GLU A 59 -24.91 -0.94 8.84
CA GLU A 59 -25.88 -1.08 9.94
C GLU A 59 -27.26 -0.55 9.53
N GLN A 60 -27.30 0.53 8.76
CA GLN A 60 -28.52 1.13 8.22
C GLN A 60 -29.04 0.47 6.93
N ARG A 61 -28.34 -0.56 6.42
CA ARG A 61 -28.62 -1.20 5.11
C ARG A 61 -28.74 -0.20 3.95
N ASN A 62 -27.97 0.88 4.01
CA ASN A 62 -27.95 1.92 2.99
C ASN A 62 -26.91 1.59 1.90
N HIS A 63 -27.33 0.78 0.93
CA HIS A 63 -26.47 0.32 -0.17
C HIS A 63 -25.96 1.47 -1.05
N LYS A 64 -26.82 2.45 -1.34
CA LYS A 64 -26.44 3.62 -2.15
C LYS A 64 -25.30 4.41 -1.51
N MET A 65 -25.37 4.64 -0.20
CA MET A 65 -24.32 5.33 0.52
C MET A 65 -22.99 4.57 0.51
N LEU A 66 -23.02 3.22 0.52
CA LEU A 66 -21.80 2.42 0.40
C LEU A 66 -21.17 2.55 -0.98
N GLU A 67 -21.98 2.54 -2.04
CA GLU A 67 -21.52 2.75 -3.42
C GLU A 67 -20.90 4.13 -3.59
N ASP A 68 -21.61 5.18 -3.14
CA ASP A 68 -21.15 6.57 -3.22
C ASP A 68 -19.86 6.82 -2.41
N LEU A 69 -19.64 6.05 -1.34
CA LEU A 69 -18.44 6.16 -0.50
C LEU A 69 -17.20 5.55 -1.17
N GLY A 70 -17.38 4.60 -2.10
CA GLY A 70 -16.30 3.93 -2.81
C GLY A 70 -15.37 3.08 -1.93
N GLU A 71 -14.10 2.96 -2.33
CA GLU A 71 -13.09 2.14 -1.67
C GLU A 71 -12.12 2.98 -0.82
N PRO A 72 -11.51 2.42 0.25
CA PRO A 72 -10.66 3.17 1.16
C PRO A 72 -9.41 3.80 0.50
N GLN A 73 -8.92 3.22 -0.60
CA GLN A 73 -7.76 3.75 -1.31
C GLN A 73 -7.99 5.16 -1.87
N TYR A 74 -9.22 5.50 -2.27
CA TYR A 74 -9.52 6.82 -2.84
C TYR A 74 -9.40 7.91 -1.78
N HIS A 75 -9.91 7.63 -0.58
CA HIS A 75 -9.80 8.53 0.59
C HIS A 75 -8.35 8.69 1.03
N SER A 76 -7.60 7.59 1.08
CA SER A 76 -6.18 7.60 1.44
C SER A 76 -5.36 8.42 0.43
N TRP A 77 -5.60 8.23 -0.87
CA TRP A 77 -4.98 9.01 -1.94
C TRP A 77 -5.28 10.49 -1.82
N ALA A 78 -6.56 10.86 -1.74
CA ALA A 78 -6.99 12.26 -1.66
C ALA A 78 -6.37 12.98 -0.45
N ALA A 79 -6.31 12.30 0.71
CA ALA A 79 -5.67 12.84 1.90
C ALA A 79 -4.15 13.08 1.70
N MET A 80 -3.45 12.15 1.05
CA MET A 80 -2.02 12.33 0.76
C MET A 80 -1.75 13.45 -0.24
N VAL A 81 -2.59 13.60 -1.28
CA VAL A 81 -2.49 14.73 -2.21
C VAL A 81 -2.77 16.05 -1.48
N LYS A 82 -3.80 16.10 -0.62
CA LYS A 82 -4.10 17.28 0.22
C LYS A 82 -2.89 17.69 1.06
N VAL A 83 -2.19 16.74 1.66
CA VAL A 83 -0.92 17.01 2.38
C VAL A 83 0.14 17.55 1.40
N ALA A 84 0.28 16.94 0.23
CA ALA A 84 1.29 17.36 -0.74
C ALA A 84 1.10 18.80 -1.25
N VAL A 85 -0.15 19.24 -1.41
CA VAL A 85 -0.47 20.62 -1.85
C VAL A 85 -0.49 21.64 -0.71
N SER A 86 -0.39 21.20 0.55
CA SER A 86 -0.27 22.10 1.69
C SER A 86 1.04 22.89 1.63
N ASP A 87 1.02 24.09 2.21
CA ASP A 87 2.11 25.06 2.07
C ASP A 87 3.47 24.46 2.40
N GLY A 88 4.39 24.58 1.44
CA GLY A 88 5.80 24.19 1.58
C GLY A 88 6.12 22.71 1.37
N GLN A 89 5.14 21.82 1.12
CA GLN A 89 5.42 20.41 0.85
C GLN A 89 5.88 20.19 -0.61
N ALA A 90 5.02 20.48 -1.58
CA ALA A 90 5.38 20.45 -3.00
C ALA A 90 5.97 21.80 -3.45
N THR A 91 6.92 21.75 -4.39
CA THR A 91 7.63 22.94 -4.92
C THR A 91 7.80 22.83 -6.44
N GLY A 92 7.77 23.98 -7.13
CA GLY A 92 7.96 24.05 -8.58
C GLY A 92 6.87 23.32 -9.37
N GLU A 93 7.27 22.65 -10.45
CA GLU A 93 6.39 21.88 -11.34
C GLU A 93 5.58 20.79 -10.60
N ASP A 94 6.17 20.13 -9.60
CA ASP A 94 5.47 19.13 -8.78
C ASP A 94 4.25 19.75 -8.08
N ALA A 95 4.36 20.99 -7.60
CA ALA A 95 3.27 21.67 -6.91
C ALA A 95 2.13 22.02 -7.88
N GLU A 96 2.45 22.43 -9.10
CA GLU A 96 1.45 22.75 -10.12
C GLU A 96 0.66 21.51 -10.53
N VAL A 97 1.34 20.41 -10.83
CA VAL A 97 0.72 19.12 -11.19
C VAL A 97 -0.20 18.63 -10.07
N LEU A 98 0.28 18.67 -8.82
CA LEU A 98 -0.51 18.20 -7.67
C LEU A 98 -1.69 19.12 -7.35
N LYS A 99 -1.52 20.44 -7.47
CA LYS A 99 -2.62 21.41 -7.29
C LYS A 99 -3.67 21.27 -8.38
N GLN A 100 -3.27 21.09 -9.63
CA GLN A 100 -4.21 20.85 -10.73
C GLN A 100 -5.02 19.57 -10.48
N HIS A 101 -4.35 18.48 -10.10
CA HIS A 101 -5.04 17.23 -9.74
C HIS A 101 -5.98 17.43 -8.57
N PHE A 102 -5.52 18.07 -7.49
CA PHE A 102 -6.32 18.35 -6.29
C PHE A 102 -7.58 19.15 -6.61
N ASN A 103 -7.46 20.19 -7.44
CA ASN A 103 -8.60 21.02 -7.84
C ASN A 103 -9.54 20.32 -8.83
N SER A 104 -9.05 19.34 -9.60
CA SER A 104 -9.87 18.59 -10.55
C SER A 104 -10.72 17.50 -9.90
N VAL A 105 -10.34 17.04 -8.70
CA VAL A 105 -11.07 15.99 -7.96
C VAL A 105 -12.08 16.64 -7.04
N THR A 106 -13.35 16.54 -7.40
CA THR A 106 -14.47 17.12 -6.64
C THR A 106 -15.25 16.08 -5.86
N ALA A 107 -15.21 14.82 -6.30
CA ALA A 107 -15.86 13.69 -5.67
C ALA A 107 -14.96 12.44 -5.69
N VAL A 108 -15.26 11.48 -4.81
CA VAL A 108 -14.54 10.19 -4.75
C VAL A 108 -14.68 9.42 -6.06
N SER A 109 -15.81 9.58 -6.76
CA SER A 109 -16.06 9.00 -8.08
C SER A 109 -14.99 9.36 -9.11
N ASP A 110 -14.38 10.55 -9.00
CA ASP A 110 -13.37 11.02 -9.95
C ASP A 110 -12.05 10.24 -9.83
N LEU A 111 -11.90 9.45 -8.76
CA LEU A 111 -10.74 8.60 -8.48
C LEU A 111 -10.99 7.11 -8.76
N ILE A 112 -12.26 6.72 -8.96
CA ILE A 112 -12.63 5.34 -9.29
C ILE A 112 -11.95 4.95 -10.61
N ASP A 113 -11.44 3.72 -10.67
CA ASP A 113 -10.69 3.16 -11.80
C ASP A 113 -9.39 3.90 -12.20
N ARG A 114 -9.02 4.97 -11.49
CA ARG A 114 -7.77 5.73 -11.72
C ARG A 114 -6.74 5.44 -10.62
N VAL A 115 -7.19 5.32 -9.37
CA VAL A 115 -6.35 4.97 -8.21
C VAL A 115 -6.59 3.52 -7.82
N LEU A 116 -5.69 2.64 -8.22
CA LEU A 116 -5.84 1.20 -7.99
C LEU A 116 -5.46 0.82 -6.56
N ILE A 117 -4.38 1.40 -6.03
CA ILE A 117 -3.89 1.19 -4.66
C ILE A 117 -3.32 2.49 -4.12
N ALA A 118 -3.73 2.85 -2.91
CA ALA A 118 -3.10 3.87 -2.08
C ALA A 118 -3.31 3.45 -0.62
N LYS A 119 -2.30 2.79 -0.03
CA LYS A 119 -2.48 2.13 1.27
C LYS A 119 -1.25 2.24 2.14
N VAL A 120 -1.47 2.69 3.38
CA VAL A 120 -0.49 2.66 4.46
C VAL A 120 -0.46 1.26 5.09
N LYS A 121 0.73 0.69 5.22
CA LYS A 121 0.99 -0.59 5.91
C LYS A 121 2.12 -0.42 6.92
N ARG A 122 2.08 -1.22 7.98
CA ARG A 122 3.16 -1.26 8.98
C ARG A 122 4.44 -1.83 8.37
N CYS A 123 5.57 -1.28 8.77
CA CYS A 123 6.89 -1.86 8.55
C CYS A 123 7.29 -2.79 9.70
N PHE A 124 8.40 -3.52 9.51
CA PHE A 124 9.05 -4.24 10.60
C PHE A 124 9.54 -3.27 11.69
N ASP A 125 10.16 -2.16 11.26
CA ASP A 125 10.45 -1.04 12.15
C ASP A 125 9.15 -0.32 12.52
N LYS A 126 8.80 -0.35 13.81
CA LYS A 126 7.57 0.25 14.37
C LYS A 126 7.52 1.78 14.24
N LYS A 127 8.66 2.43 14.03
CA LYS A 127 8.75 3.89 13.81
C LYS A 127 8.47 4.29 12.36
N MET A 128 8.39 3.31 11.45
CA MET A 128 8.22 3.54 10.03
C MET A 128 6.92 2.91 9.54
N ASN A 129 6.33 3.51 8.52
CA ASN A 129 5.29 2.90 7.72
C ASN A 129 5.75 2.81 6.26
N LYS A 130 5.13 1.88 5.52
CA LYS A 130 5.25 1.81 4.07
C LYS A 130 3.93 2.19 3.44
N ILE A 131 4.00 2.96 2.36
CA ILE A 131 2.85 3.34 1.55
C ILE A 131 3.03 2.66 0.21
N HIS A 132 2.01 1.91 -0.22
CA HIS A 132 1.94 1.33 -1.54
C HIS A 132 1.05 2.20 -2.41
N PHE A 133 1.52 2.48 -3.62
CA PHE A 133 0.77 3.16 -4.66
C PHE A 133 0.69 2.30 -5.93
N ALA A 134 -0.47 2.32 -6.58
CA ALA A 134 -0.66 1.89 -7.95
C ALA A 134 -1.77 2.74 -8.55
N VAL A 135 -1.55 3.25 -9.75
CA VAL A 135 -2.49 4.12 -10.47
C VAL A 135 -2.51 3.72 -11.94
N CYS A 136 -3.55 4.12 -12.66
CA CYS A 136 -3.60 3.96 -14.11
C CYS A 136 -2.52 4.79 -14.83
N PRO A 137 -2.13 4.41 -16.05
CA PRO A 137 -1.01 5.06 -16.74
C PRO A 137 -1.15 6.58 -16.88
N ASP A 138 -2.36 7.09 -17.09
CA ASP A 138 -2.68 8.52 -17.20
C ASP A 138 -2.38 9.29 -15.89
N MET A 139 -2.44 8.62 -14.76
CA MET A 139 -2.17 9.17 -13.43
C MET A 139 -0.69 9.12 -13.03
N SER A 140 0.17 8.51 -13.87
CA SER A 140 1.61 8.35 -13.56
C SER A 140 2.31 9.67 -13.26
N PRO A 141 2.10 10.78 -14.01
CA PRO A 141 2.74 12.06 -13.72
C PRO A 141 2.38 12.60 -12.32
N ILE A 142 1.12 12.43 -11.91
CA ILE A 142 0.63 12.85 -10.60
C ILE A 142 1.26 11.99 -9.50
N LEU A 143 1.31 10.67 -9.70
CA LEU A 143 1.98 9.77 -8.76
C LEU A 143 3.46 10.11 -8.64
N ASP A 144 4.17 10.38 -9.74
CA ASP A 144 5.59 10.71 -9.70
C ASP A 144 5.85 12.02 -8.96
N ALA A 145 5.02 13.05 -9.16
CA ALA A 145 5.08 14.31 -8.40
C ALA A 145 4.81 14.08 -6.90
N LEU A 146 3.83 13.24 -6.56
CA LEU A 146 3.54 12.86 -5.18
C LEU A 146 4.71 12.11 -4.54
N LEU A 147 5.31 11.14 -5.23
CA LEU A 147 6.46 10.37 -4.75
C LEU A 147 7.68 11.26 -4.52
N ARG A 148 7.96 12.22 -5.41
CA ARG A 148 9.04 13.20 -5.22
C ARG A 148 8.78 14.09 -4.02
N THR A 149 7.54 14.55 -3.84
CA THR A 149 7.15 15.37 -2.69
C THR A 149 7.30 14.61 -1.38
N ILE A 150 6.80 13.37 -1.30
CA ILE A 150 6.98 12.50 -0.13
C ILE A 150 8.48 12.22 0.09
N GLY A 151 9.26 12.07 -0.97
CA GLY A 151 10.71 11.93 -0.92
C GLY A 151 11.41 13.11 -0.25
N LYS A 152 11.05 14.34 -0.64
CA LYS A 152 11.53 15.59 -0.01
C LYS A 152 11.12 15.66 1.48
N ALA A 153 9.98 15.10 1.85
CA ALA A 153 9.51 14.99 3.24
C ALA A 153 10.17 13.84 4.04
N GLY A 154 11.26 13.24 3.55
CA GLY A 154 12.01 12.19 4.24
C GLY A 154 11.56 10.77 3.90
N GLY A 155 10.66 10.60 2.93
CA GLY A 155 10.26 9.30 2.39
C GLY A 155 11.38 8.63 1.58
N ARG A 156 11.55 7.33 1.76
CA ARG A 156 12.50 6.51 1.01
C ARG A 156 11.75 5.66 -0.01
N ILE A 157 11.90 6.01 -1.29
CA ILE A 157 11.32 5.23 -2.40
C ILE A 157 12.05 3.90 -2.47
N LYS A 158 11.31 2.80 -2.44
CA LYS A 158 11.82 1.43 -2.55
C LYS A 158 11.58 0.90 -3.96
N ARG A 159 12.60 0.23 -4.50
CA ARG A 159 12.59 -0.43 -5.80
C ARG A 159 12.96 -1.89 -5.65
N GLY A 160 12.46 -2.71 -6.56
CA GLY A 160 12.71 -4.15 -6.58
C GLY A 160 11.87 -4.93 -5.57
N THR A 161 12.11 -6.24 -5.57
CA THR A 161 11.36 -7.21 -4.77
C THR A 161 11.56 -6.99 -3.29
N ALA A 162 10.47 -7.04 -2.52
CA ALA A 162 10.57 -6.97 -1.07
C ALA A 162 11.37 -8.17 -0.52
N PRO A 163 12.15 -7.99 0.57
CA PRO A 163 12.81 -9.11 1.23
C PRO A 163 11.77 -10.06 1.84
N ARG A 164 12.19 -11.29 2.10
CA ARG A 164 11.36 -12.29 2.81
C ARG A 164 10.90 -11.73 4.16
N SER A 165 9.65 -12.00 4.50
CA SER A 165 9.08 -11.69 5.81
C SER A 165 9.67 -12.59 6.91
N GLY A 166 9.39 -12.27 8.18
CA GLY A 166 9.82 -13.08 9.31
C GLY A 166 9.31 -14.52 9.23
N ASN A 167 8.00 -14.67 9.00
CA ASN A 167 7.35 -15.98 8.88
C ASN A 167 7.92 -16.81 7.73
N GLU A 168 8.32 -16.18 6.63
CA GLU A 168 8.95 -16.92 5.51
C GLU A 168 10.36 -17.39 5.82
N ARG A 169 11.12 -16.61 6.60
CA ARG A 169 12.43 -17.06 7.08
C ARG A 169 12.28 -18.24 8.03
N GLU A 170 11.37 -18.13 8.99
CA GLU A 170 11.09 -19.21 9.94
C GLU A 170 10.56 -20.47 9.23
N LEU A 171 9.66 -20.31 8.27
CA LEU A 171 9.17 -21.43 7.46
C LEU A 171 10.28 -22.07 6.63
N GLN A 172 11.21 -21.29 6.08
CA GLN A 172 12.39 -21.84 5.40
C GLN A 172 13.25 -22.67 6.36
N ASP A 173 13.51 -22.17 7.58
CA ASP A 173 14.30 -22.90 8.57
C ASP A 173 13.63 -24.23 8.96
N LEU A 174 12.29 -24.25 9.05
CA LEU A 174 11.51 -25.46 9.30
C LEU A 174 11.54 -26.42 8.11
N VAL A 175 11.44 -25.90 6.88
CA VAL A 175 11.57 -26.69 5.64
C VAL A 175 12.94 -27.36 5.57
N ASP A 176 14.01 -26.64 5.83
CA ASP A 176 15.38 -27.16 5.75
C ASP A 176 15.60 -28.29 6.77
N LYS A 177 15.02 -28.16 7.97
CA LYS A 177 15.03 -29.24 8.99
C LYS A 177 14.20 -30.44 8.55
N LEU A 178 12.99 -30.21 8.05
CA LEU A 178 12.07 -31.29 7.63
C LEU A 178 12.60 -32.03 6.40
N SER A 179 13.25 -31.34 5.46
CA SER A 179 13.89 -31.96 4.29
C SER A 179 14.97 -32.97 4.66
N LYS A 180 15.75 -32.70 5.70
CA LYS A 180 16.75 -33.67 6.21
C LYS A 180 16.05 -34.92 6.75
N ILE A 181 15.07 -34.74 7.63
CA ILE A 181 14.30 -35.83 8.24
C ILE A 181 13.59 -36.69 7.19
N VAL A 182 13.02 -36.08 6.16
CA VAL A 182 12.28 -36.80 5.09
C VAL A 182 13.23 -37.38 4.03
N GLY A 183 14.44 -36.83 3.87
CA GLY A 183 15.45 -37.33 2.93
C GLY A 183 16.31 -38.47 3.49
N ASP A 184 16.43 -38.57 4.81
CA ASP A 184 17.14 -39.65 5.51
C ASP A 184 16.27 -40.93 5.72
N VAL A 185 15.06 -40.96 5.16
CA VAL A 185 14.08 -42.07 5.21
C VAL A 185 13.71 -42.51 3.81
#